data_AF-A0A2E6BLR0-F1
#
_entry.id   AF-A0A2E6BLR0-F1
#
_cell.length_a   1.000
_cell.length_b   1.000
_cell.length_c   1.000
_cell.angle_alpha   90.00
_cell.angle_beta   90.00
_cell.angle_gamma   90.00
#
_symmetry.space_group_name_H-M   'P 1'
#
loop_
_entity.id
_entity.type
_entity.pdbx_description
1 polymer ?
#
loop_
_entity_poly.entity_id
_entity_poly.type
_entity_poly.pdbx_seq_one_letter_code
_entity_poly.pdbx_strand_id
1 'polypeptide(L)'
;MNKPYVIRIKIPLNKETVLNDKILGRIVINNNELDDFIILRTDKTPTYMLSVVADDKLMGITDVIRGDDHLTNTFKQIILYDLLGWKKPEYSHIPLIHSKEGNKLSKRDGALSVLSYRDENFISEAFNNYLLRLGWGYKDKEIFSLDEARKLFYIKGIGKSQAKFDMDKLNYLNSYYIRKMSWNDLIKQPLLKKTLKNLEYGDEISKIIDLFKERAQRISDLECGLKYMLNNRYIITKEAEEIIKHANIKLLKNVVKELENINNWVSEEISNKIKECSRNNKSKIYDIAAPIRASLTGQKYSPNIFKILEYLGRSEVMCRLKKSFLT
;
A
#
# COMPACT_ATOMS: atom_id res chain seq x y z
N MET A 1 -22.23 -49.93 28.68
CA MET A 1 -22.59 -48.50 28.60
C MET A 1 -21.36 -47.72 28.14
N ASN A 2 -21.28 -47.31 26.87
CA ASN A 2 -20.24 -46.38 26.39
C ASN A 2 -20.74 -45.70 25.10
N LYS A 3 -21.80 -44.89 25.23
CA LYS A 3 -22.24 -44.05 24.11
C LYS A 3 -21.27 -42.85 23.99
N PRO A 4 -20.87 -42.46 22.77
CA PRO A 4 -20.10 -41.24 22.58
C PRO A 4 -20.80 -40.04 23.22
N TYR A 5 -20.05 -39.19 23.92
CA TYR A 5 -20.59 -38.03 24.62
C TYR A 5 -19.71 -36.80 24.41
N VAL A 6 -20.32 -35.63 24.56
CA VAL A 6 -19.66 -34.33 24.60
C VAL A 6 -19.81 -33.72 25.99
N ILE A 7 -18.93 -32.78 26.34
CA ILE A 7 -19.11 -31.95 27.56
C ILE A 7 -19.63 -30.58 27.13
N ARG A 8 -20.72 -30.14 27.76
CA ARG A 8 -21.34 -28.84 27.53
C ARG A 8 -21.29 -27.98 28.79
N ILE A 9 -21.27 -26.67 28.60
CA ILE A 9 -21.53 -25.72 29.65
C ILE A 9 -23.03 -25.54 29.79
N LYS A 10 -23.52 -25.72 31.01
CA LYS A 10 -24.89 -25.40 31.38
C LYS A 10 -25.01 -23.91 31.65
N ILE A 11 -25.70 -23.19 30.78
CA ILE A 11 -25.90 -21.75 30.90
C ILE A 11 -26.81 -21.45 32.11
N PRO A 12 -26.43 -20.50 32.99
CA PRO A 12 -27.30 -20.06 34.07
C PRO A 12 -28.43 -19.19 33.50
N LEU A 13 -29.60 -19.81 33.30
CA LEU A 13 -30.83 -19.16 32.82
C LEU A 13 -31.34 -18.08 33.79
N ASN A 14 -32.17 -17.17 33.28
CA ASN A 14 -32.74 -16.03 34.00
C ASN A 14 -31.71 -15.11 34.67
N LYS A 15 -30.51 -15.06 34.08
CA LYS A 15 -29.47 -14.10 34.42
C LYS A 15 -29.10 -13.30 33.18
N GLU A 16 -28.47 -12.16 33.42
CA GLU A 16 -27.89 -11.34 32.36
C GLU A 16 -26.38 -11.52 32.33
N THR A 17 -25.81 -11.54 31.13
CA THR A 17 -24.36 -11.40 30.94
C THR A 17 -24.05 -10.01 30.46
N VAL A 18 -23.16 -9.35 31.20
CA VAL A 18 -22.80 -7.96 31.00
C VAL A 18 -21.37 -7.88 30.45
N LEU A 19 -21.22 -7.20 29.32
CA LEU A 19 -19.94 -6.85 28.72
C LEU A 19 -19.75 -5.33 28.79
N ASN A 20 -18.70 -4.88 29.47
CA ASN A 20 -18.25 -3.49 29.40
C ASN A 20 -17.09 -3.39 28.41
N ASP A 21 -17.41 -3.24 27.12
CA ASP A 21 -16.42 -3.15 26.05
C ASP A 21 -15.79 -1.75 25.99
N LYS A 22 -14.47 -1.67 25.79
CA LYS A 22 -13.77 -0.37 25.77
C LYS A 22 -14.09 0.48 24.53
N ILE A 23 -14.58 -0.13 23.45
CA ILE A 23 -14.92 0.53 22.18
C ILE A 23 -16.44 0.63 22.05
N LEU A 24 -17.15 -0.51 22.11
CA LEU A 24 -18.59 -0.56 21.89
C LEU A 24 -19.39 0.00 23.07
N GLY A 25 -18.82 -0.03 24.29
CA GLY A 25 -19.47 0.38 25.52
C GLY A 25 -20.14 -0.78 26.25
N ARG A 26 -21.11 -0.45 27.12
CA ARG A 26 -21.87 -1.46 27.87
C ARG A 26 -22.88 -2.17 26.99
N ILE A 27 -22.80 -3.50 26.94
CA ILE A 27 -23.73 -4.38 26.23
C ILE A 27 -24.22 -5.43 27.22
N VAL A 28 -25.52 -5.69 27.22
CA VAL A 28 -26.17 -6.65 28.10
C VAL A 28 -26.96 -7.62 27.23
N ILE A 29 -26.84 -8.91 27.50
CA ILE A 29 -27.69 -9.93 26.89
C ILE A 29 -28.39 -10.76 27.96
N ASN A 30 -29.57 -11.27 27.63
CA ASN A 30 -30.25 -12.25 28.45
C ASN A 30 -29.66 -13.64 28.19
N ASN A 31 -29.28 -14.37 29.24
CA ASN A 31 -28.71 -15.71 29.07
C ASN A 31 -29.68 -16.71 28.46
N ASN A 32 -30.98 -16.43 28.48
CA ASN A 32 -32.00 -17.23 27.81
C ASN A 32 -31.86 -17.20 26.27
N GLU A 33 -31.11 -16.25 25.71
CA GLU A 33 -30.79 -16.18 24.28
C GLU A 33 -29.58 -17.06 23.88
N LEU A 34 -28.91 -17.69 24.87
CA LEU A 34 -27.73 -18.52 24.65
C LEU A 34 -28.03 -20.00 24.88
N ASP A 35 -27.65 -20.83 23.90
CA ASP A 35 -27.65 -22.28 24.07
C ASP A 35 -26.46 -22.81 24.88
N ASP A 36 -26.70 -23.92 25.59
CA ASP A 36 -25.66 -24.76 26.19
C ASP A 36 -24.63 -25.18 25.12
N PHE A 37 -23.41 -24.68 25.24
CA PHE A 37 -22.37 -24.85 24.24
C PHE A 37 -21.38 -25.95 24.60
N ILE A 38 -20.86 -26.64 23.58
CA ILE A 38 -19.87 -27.72 23.74
C ILE A 38 -18.50 -27.12 24.06
N ILE A 39 -17.85 -27.65 25.10
CA ILE A 39 -16.46 -27.33 25.47
C ILE A 39 -15.49 -28.47 25.19
N LEU A 40 -15.97 -29.72 25.18
CA LEU A 40 -15.17 -30.90 24.85
C LEU A 40 -15.93 -31.77 23.85
N ARG A 41 -15.29 -32.07 22.72
CA ARG A 41 -15.85 -32.93 21.67
C ARG A 41 -15.79 -34.42 22.06
N THR A 42 -16.41 -35.27 21.26
CA THR A 42 -16.45 -36.73 21.46
C THR A 42 -15.05 -37.36 21.45
N ASP A 43 -14.15 -36.84 20.63
CA ASP A 43 -12.74 -37.22 20.51
C ASP A 43 -11.83 -36.63 21.60
N LYS A 44 -12.42 -35.99 22.62
CA LYS A 44 -11.71 -35.30 23.71
C LYS A 44 -10.91 -34.08 23.29
N THR A 45 -11.05 -33.58 22.07
CA THR A 45 -10.46 -32.30 21.69
C THR A 45 -11.26 -31.13 22.29
N PRO A 46 -10.59 -30.10 22.84
CA PRO A 46 -11.27 -28.91 23.34
C PRO A 46 -11.83 -28.09 22.17
N THR A 47 -12.95 -27.40 22.40
CA THR A 47 -13.47 -26.44 21.43
C THR A 47 -12.73 -25.11 21.54
N TYR A 48 -12.94 -24.22 20.57
CA TYR A 48 -12.43 -22.85 20.59
C TYR A 48 -12.80 -22.11 21.89
N MET A 49 -14.02 -22.30 22.41
CA MET A 49 -14.48 -21.67 23.66
C MET A 49 -13.62 -22.07 24.87
N LEU A 50 -13.36 -23.37 25.04
CA LEU A 50 -12.54 -23.84 26.15
C LEU A 50 -11.07 -23.45 25.96
N SER A 51 -10.55 -23.63 24.75
CA SER A 51 -9.14 -23.38 24.46
C SER A 51 -8.76 -21.92 24.70
N VAL A 52 -9.53 -20.96 24.16
CA VAL A 52 -9.22 -19.54 24.33
C VAL A 52 -9.33 -19.09 25.78
N VAL A 53 -10.35 -19.52 26.52
CA VAL A 53 -10.51 -19.11 27.93
C VAL A 53 -9.40 -19.71 28.80
N ALA A 54 -9.01 -20.96 28.55
CA ALA A 54 -7.90 -21.57 29.24
C ALA A 54 -6.57 -20.88 28.91
N ASP A 55 -6.28 -20.65 27.63
CA ASP A 55 -5.03 -20.02 27.18
C ASP A 55 -4.92 -18.57 27.66
N ASP A 56 -5.97 -17.76 27.51
CA ASP A 56 -6.00 -16.37 27.99
C ASP A 56 -5.72 -16.31 29.50
N LYS A 57 -6.32 -17.23 30.27
CA LYS A 57 -6.08 -17.35 31.71
C LYS A 57 -4.64 -17.75 32.03
N LEU A 58 -4.13 -18.80 31.39
CA LEU A 58 -2.80 -19.36 31.65
C LEU A 58 -1.68 -18.42 31.20
N MET A 59 -1.92 -17.64 30.13
CA MET A 59 -0.99 -16.62 29.61
C MET A 59 -1.13 -15.26 30.31
N GLY A 60 -2.09 -15.11 31.24
CA GLY A 60 -2.27 -13.88 32.00
C GLY A 60 -2.76 -12.69 31.16
N ILE A 61 -3.57 -12.94 30.13
CA ILE A 61 -4.10 -11.89 29.26
C ILE A 61 -4.97 -10.92 30.05
N THR A 62 -4.66 -9.63 29.95
CA THR A 62 -5.41 -8.55 30.62
C THR A 62 -6.46 -7.92 29.72
N ASP A 63 -6.17 -7.86 28.43
CA ASP A 63 -6.92 -7.14 27.40
C ASP A 63 -7.05 -7.99 26.15
N VAL A 64 -8.29 -8.34 25.80
CA VAL A 64 -8.60 -9.03 24.55
C VAL A 64 -9.08 -8.01 23.53
N ILE A 65 -8.28 -7.79 22.50
CA ILE A 65 -8.59 -6.93 21.37
C ILE A 65 -8.82 -7.80 20.13
N ARG A 66 -10.02 -7.77 19.56
CA ARG A 66 -10.40 -8.64 18.43
C ARG A 66 -11.50 -8.04 17.57
N GLY A 67 -11.80 -8.67 16.44
CA GLY A 67 -12.91 -8.27 15.55
C GLY A 67 -14.28 -8.37 16.23
N ASP A 68 -15.19 -7.46 15.89
CA ASP A 68 -16.57 -7.43 16.37
C ASP A 68 -17.42 -8.63 15.92
N ASP A 69 -16.97 -9.40 14.93
CA ASP A 69 -17.54 -10.70 14.59
C ASP A 69 -17.38 -11.78 15.68
N HIS A 70 -16.54 -11.52 16.68
CA HIS A 70 -16.43 -12.35 17.88
C HIS A 70 -17.21 -11.82 19.09
N LEU A 71 -18.06 -10.81 18.93
CA LEU A 71 -18.82 -10.22 20.03
C LEU A 71 -19.71 -11.26 20.75
N THR A 72 -20.45 -12.07 20.00
CA THR A 72 -21.32 -13.12 20.57
C THR A 72 -20.53 -14.18 21.35
N ASN A 73 -19.30 -14.48 20.90
CA ASN A 73 -18.41 -15.41 21.59
C ASN A 73 -17.98 -14.87 22.96
N THR A 74 -17.86 -13.55 23.11
CA THR A 74 -17.46 -12.91 24.38
C THR A 74 -18.41 -13.26 25.50
N PHE A 75 -19.73 -13.24 25.26
CA PHE A 75 -20.69 -13.54 26.32
C PHE A 75 -20.56 -14.99 26.81
N LYS A 76 -20.37 -15.95 25.89
CA LYS A 76 -20.12 -17.35 26.26
C LYS A 76 -18.82 -17.51 27.05
N GLN A 77 -17.77 -16.76 26.67
CA GLN A 77 -16.50 -16.76 27.37
C GLN A 77 -16.61 -16.15 28.77
N ILE A 78 -17.33 -15.02 28.93
CA ILE A 78 -17.61 -14.40 30.24
C ILE A 78 -18.31 -15.39 31.17
N ILE A 79 -19.34 -16.09 30.68
CA ILE A 79 -20.04 -17.11 31.47
C ILE A 79 -19.08 -18.22 31.89
N LEU A 80 -18.20 -18.68 31.00
CA LEU A 80 -17.21 -19.71 31.33
C LEU A 80 -16.21 -19.23 32.39
N TYR A 81 -15.68 -18.01 32.27
CA TYR A 81 -14.82 -17.40 33.30
C TYR A 81 -15.53 -17.34 34.65
N ASP A 82 -16.79 -16.94 34.68
CA ASP A 82 -17.59 -16.81 35.90
C ASP A 82 -17.85 -18.17 36.56
N LEU A 83 -18.18 -19.19 35.78
CA LEU A 83 -18.35 -20.56 36.28
C LEU A 83 -17.05 -21.16 36.83
N LEU A 84 -15.90 -20.77 36.28
CA LEU A 84 -14.58 -21.21 36.74
C LEU A 84 -14.05 -20.37 37.92
N GLY A 85 -14.76 -19.30 38.30
CA GLY A 85 -14.30 -18.36 39.34
C GLY A 85 -13.03 -17.61 38.95
N TRP A 86 -12.80 -17.42 37.65
CA TRP A 86 -11.60 -16.79 37.12
C TRP A 86 -11.82 -15.29 36.86
N LYS A 87 -10.77 -14.50 37.07
CA LYS A 87 -10.77 -13.09 36.67
C LYS A 87 -10.82 -12.99 35.14
N LYS A 88 -11.80 -12.25 34.64
CA LYS A 88 -12.00 -11.96 33.20
C LYS A 88 -11.00 -10.89 32.71
N PRO A 89 -10.51 -10.98 31.47
CA PRO A 89 -9.83 -9.87 30.83
C PRO A 89 -10.84 -8.76 30.50
N GLU A 90 -10.33 -7.57 30.21
CA GLU A 90 -11.11 -6.51 29.56
C GLU A 90 -11.21 -6.79 28.06
N TYR A 91 -12.30 -6.34 27.43
CA TYR A 91 -12.56 -6.63 26.02
C TYR A 91 -12.67 -5.34 25.21
N SER A 92 -12.16 -5.39 23.98
CA SER A 92 -12.31 -4.34 22.97
C SER A 92 -12.61 -4.97 21.61
N HIS A 93 -13.79 -4.70 21.06
CA HIS A 93 -14.19 -5.21 19.75
C HIS A 93 -13.99 -4.15 18.67
N ILE A 94 -13.04 -4.42 17.76
CA ILE A 94 -12.70 -3.55 16.63
C ILE A 94 -13.65 -3.85 15.46
N PRO A 95 -14.26 -2.84 14.83
CA PRO A 95 -15.08 -3.04 13.64
C PRO A 95 -14.31 -3.70 12.50
N LEU A 96 -14.96 -4.64 11.81
CA LEU A 96 -14.38 -5.24 10.61
C LEU A 96 -14.13 -4.22 9.48
N ILE A 97 -13.12 -4.53 8.67
CA ILE A 97 -12.81 -3.80 7.45
C ILE A 97 -13.78 -4.25 6.35
N HIS A 98 -14.37 -3.27 5.67
CA HIS A 98 -15.30 -3.46 4.57
C HIS A 98 -14.69 -2.96 3.25
N SER A 99 -15.18 -3.51 2.14
CA SER A 99 -14.86 -3.01 0.81
C SER A 99 -15.44 -1.61 0.59
N LYS A 100 -15.10 -0.97 -0.53
CA LYS A 100 -15.65 0.33 -0.92
C LYS A 100 -17.18 0.26 -1.07
N GLU A 101 -17.68 -0.88 -1.52
CA GLU A 101 -19.09 -1.23 -1.70
C GLU A 101 -19.81 -1.57 -0.39
N GLY A 102 -19.08 -1.70 0.73
CA GLY A 102 -19.65 -1.91 2.06
C GLY A 102 -19.84 -3.37 2.48
N ASN A 103 -19.41 -4.34 1.68
CA ASN A 103 -19.40 -5.75 2.07
C ASN A 103 -18.17 -6.06 2.93
N LYS A 104 -18.24 -7.10 3.79
CA LYS A 104 -17.07 -7.55 4.57
C LYS A 104 -15.94 -7.85 3.58
N LEU A 105 -14.78 -7.23 3.80
CA LEU A 105 -13.66 -7.38 2.88
C LEU A 105 -13.23 -8.86 2.85
N SER A 106 -13.50 -9.54 1.73
CA SER A 106 -13.18 -10.96 1.54
C SER A 106 -12.14 -11.13 0.44
N LYS A 107 -11.50 -12.31 0.37
CA LYS A 107 -10.53 -12.63 -0.69
C LYS A 107 -11.12 -12.47 -2.10
N ARG A 108 -12.45 -12.53 -2.25
CA ARG A 108 -13.16 -12.34 -3.53
C ARG A 108 -13.33 -10.86 -3.88
N ASP A 109 -13.30 -9.98 -2.90
CA ASP A 109 -13.47 -8.52 -3.03
C ASP A 109 -12.12 -7.78 -3.06
N GLY A 110 -11.04 -8.49 -3.36
CA GLY A 110 -9.70 -7.92 -3.37
C GLY A 110 -9.04 -7.81 -1.99
N ALA A 111 -9.49 -8.55 -0.97
CA ALA A 111 -8.73 -8.72 0.27
C ALA A 111 -7.42 -9.48 -0.02
N LEU A 112 -6.43 -8.71 -0.44
CA LEU A 112 -5.09 -9.18 -0.69
C LEU A 112 -4.42 -9.47 0.65
N SER A 113 -3.61 -10.53 0.69
CA SER A 113 -2.80 -10.80 1.87
C SER A 113 -1.82 -9.64 2.11
N VAL A 114 -1.32 -9.46 3.33
CA VAL A 114 -0.23 -8.50 3.59
C VAL A 114 0.96 -8.73 2.66
N LEU A 115 1.22 -10.00 2.31
CA LEU A 115 2.29 -10.38 1.39
C LEU A 115 2.04 -9.85 -0.03
N SER A 116 0.80 -9.82 -0.48
CA SER A 116 0.44 -9.29 -1.79
C SER A 116 0.75 -7.80 -1.91
N TYR A 117 0.46 -6.99 -0.87
CA TYR A 117 0.84 -5.57 -0.86
C TYR A 117 2.37 -5.37 -0.85
N ARG A 118 3.11 -6.23 -0.13
CA ARG A 118 4.58 -6.24 -0.20
C ARG A 118 5.06 -6.56 -1.62
N ASP A 119 4.46 -7.55 -2.27
CA ASP A 119 4.83 -8.00 -3.61
C ASP A 119 4.47 -6.94 -4.68
N GLU A 120 3.42 -6.16 -4.44
CA GLU A 120 3.08 -4.92 -5.17
C GLU A 120 3.95 -3.70 -4.81
N ASN A 121 4.95 -3.90 -3.94
CA ASN A 121 5.97 -2.92 -3.58
C ASN A 121 5.44 -1.68 -2.85
N PHE A 122 4.46 -1.89 -1.96
CA PHE A 122 4.11 -0.94 -0.91
C PHE A 122 5.19 -0.90 0.19
N ILE A 123 5.38 0.27 0.77
CA ILE A 123 6.25 0.52 1.91
C ILE A 123 5.56 0.08 3.19
N SER A 124 6.30 -0.63 4.05
CA SER A 124 5.75 -1.21 5.28
C SER A 124 5.20 -0.16 6.23
N GLU A 125 5.87 0.98 6.34
CA GLU A 125 5.53 2.11 7.18
C GLU A 125 4.24 2.79 6.69
N ALA A 126 4.08 2.93 5.36
CA ALA A 126 2.86 3.45 4.76
C ALA A 126 1.67 2.52 5.00
N PHE A 127 1.88 1.21 4.84
CA PHE A 127 0.84 0.22 5.05
C PHE A 127 0.43 0.15 6.53
N ASN A 128 1.39 0.19 7.46
CA ASN A 128 1.12 0.24 8.90
C ASN A 128 0.36 1.51 9.31
N ASN A 129 0.76 2.67 8.78
CA ASN A 129 0.02 3.92 9.00
C ASN A 129 -1.41 3.81 8.46
N TYR A 130 -1.57 3.26 7.25
CA TYR A 130 -2.88 3.09 6.65
C TYR A 130 -3.78 2.17 7.49
N LEU A 131 -3.29 1.00 7.91
CA LEU A 131 -4.02 0.09 8.80
C LEU A 131 -4.38 0.73 10.13
N LEU A 132 -3.46 1.51 10.73
CA LEU A 132 -3.76 2.28 11.93
C LEU A 132 -4.92 3.26 11.66
N ARG A 133 -4.93 3.96 10.53
CA ARG A 133 -6.01 4.90 10.17
C ARG A 133 -7.33 4.23 9.79
N LEU A 134 -7.37 2.90 9.64
CA LEU A 134 -8.62 2.17 9.43
C LEU A 134 -9.37 2.02 10.76
N GLY A 135 -10.11 3.07 11.10
CA GLY A 135 -10.99 3.10 12.27
C GLY A 135 -10.42 3.86 13.46
N TRP A 136 -9.12 4.21 13.49
CA TRP A 136 -8.54 5.00 14.59
C TRP A 136 -8.18 6.44 14.20
N GLY A 137 -8.53 7.37 15.10
CA GLY A 137 -8.43 8.82 14.96
C GLY A 137 -7.51 9.51 15.97
N TYR A 138 -6.69 10.47 15.54
CA TYR A 138 -6.06 11.44 16.45
C TYR A 138 -6.04 12.85 15.86
N LYS A 139 -6.99 13.70 16.28
CA LYS A 139 -7.21 15.05 15.72
C LYS A 139 -7.26 14.98 14.19
N ASP A 140 -6.65 15.95 13.51
CA ASP A 140 -6.58 16.01 12.04
C ASP A 140 -5.33 15.33 11.45
N LYS A 141 -4.57 14.59 12.26
CA LYS A 141 -3.32 13.96 11.81
C LYS A 141 -3.64 12.68 11.02
N GLU A 142 -3.07 12.56 9.83
CA GLU A 142 -3.23 11.39 8.95
C GLU A 142 -1.96 10.52 8.85
N ILE A 143 -0.79 11.12 9.04
CA ILE A 143 0.51 10.48 8.82
C ILE A 143 1.19 10.20 10.15
N PHE A 144 1.66 8.98 10.40
CA PHE A 144 2.24 8.57 11.68
C PHE A 144 3.47 7.70 11.50
N SER A 145 4.56 8.02 12.18
CA SER A 145 5.59 6.99 12.43
C SER A 145 5.08 5.94 13.42
N LEU A 146 5.69 4.75 13.43
CA LEU A 146 5.32 3.72 14.41
C LEU A 146 5.55 4.18 15.85
N ASP A 147 6.61 4.95 16.10
CA ASP A 147 6.92 5.48 17.43
C ASP A 147 5.96 6.59 17.85
N GLU A 148 5.53 7.44 16.92
CA GLU A 148 4.46 8.42 17.18
C GLU A 148 3.15 7.70 17.48
N ALA A 149 2.78 6.69 16.68
CA ALA A 149 1.59 5.89 16.90
C ALA A 149 1.61 5.26 18.29
N ARG A 150 2.72 4.65 18.72
CA ARG A 150 2.87 4.06 20.07
C ARG A 150 2.62 5.09 21.18
N LYS A 151 3.13 6.32 21.04
CA LYS A 151 2.97 7.37 22.05
C LYS A 151 1.56 7.93 22.11
N LEU A 152 0.87 7.97 20.97
CA LEU A 152 -0.44 8.61 20.84
C LEU A 152 -1.61 7.62 20.92
N PHE A 153 -1.36 6.32 20.77
CA PHE A 153 -2.42 5.32 20.70
C PHE A 153 -3.19 5.22 22.01
N TYR A 154 -4.51 5.26 21.89
CA TYR A 154 -5.44 4.99 22.97
C TYR A 154 -6.65 4.28 22.38
N ILE A 155 -7.13 3.23 23.08
CA ILE A 155 -8.13 2.30 22.54
C ILE A 155 -9.46 2.98 22.21
N LYS A 156 -9.86 4.00 22.99
CA LYS A 156 -11.09 4.77 22.77
C LYS A 156 -11.05 5.67 21.53
N GLY A 157 -9.88 5.81 20.90
CA GLY A 157 -9.73 6.50 19.62
C GLY A 157 -10.20 5.67 18.43
N ILE A 158 -10.49 4.37 18.64
CA ILE A 158 -11.10 3.51 17.65
C ILE A 158 -12.60 3.81 17.58
N GLY A 159 -13.07 4.20 16.40
CA GLY A 159 -14.49 4.45 16.13
C GLY A 159 -15.30 3.15 16.10
N LYS A 160 -16.61 3.27 16.32
CA LYS A 160 -17.55 2.13 16.27
C LYS A 160 -17.99 1.77 14.84
N SER A 161 -17.80 2.68 13.88
CA SER A 161 -18.22 2.49 12.50
C SER A 161 -17.26 1.59 11.75
N GLN A 162 -17.80 0.85 10.78
CA GLN A 162 -17.04 0.01 9.87
C GLN A 162 -15.98 0.82 9.11
N ALA A 163 -14.72 0.36 9.16
CA ALA A 163 -13.65 0.96 8.38
C ALA A 163 -13.77 0.51 6.92
N LYS A 164 -13.77 1.46 5.98
CA LYS A 164 -13.76 1.15 4.54
C LYS A 164 -12.34 1.16 4.01
N PHE A 165 -12.00 0.12 3.28
CA PHE A 165 -10.72 0.04 2.59
C PHE A 165 -10.74 0.93 1.34
N ASP A 166 -9.75 1.81 1.22
CA ASP A 166 -9.56 2.80 0.17
C ASP A 166 -8.12 2.71 -0.39
N MET A 167 -8.00 2.18 -1.61
CA MET A 167 -6.72 2.06 -2.31
C MET A 167 -6.10 3.42 -2.65
N ASP A 168 -6.90 4.44 -2.94
CA ASP A 168 -6.41 5.77 -3.31
C ASP A 168 -5.75 6.42 -2.08
N LYS A 169 -6.35 6.27 -0.90
CA LYS A 169 -5.76 6.72 0.36
C LYS A 169 -4.46 5.96 0.69
N LEU A 170 -4.43 4.64 0.47
CA LEU A 170 -3.20 3.86 0.66
C LEU A 170 -2.09 4.29 -0.31
N ASN A 171 -2.41 4.49 -1.59
CA ASN A 171 -1.46 5.00 -2.58
C ASN A 171 -0.94 6.40 -2.20
N TYR A 172 -1.81 7.30 -1.72
CA TYR A 172 -1.42 8.62 -1.25
C TYR A 172 -0.41 8.56 -0.10
N LEU A 173 -0.69 7.73 0.92
CA LEU A 173 0.25 7.51 2.02
C LEU A 173 1.55 6.92 1.49
N ASN A 174 1.49 5.90 0.64
CA ASN A 174 2.69 5.25 0.10
C ASN A 174 3.59 6.24 -0.67
N SER A 175 3.00 7.09 -1.52
CA SER A 175 3.71 8.19 -2.16
C SER A 175 4.37 9.15 -1.16
N TYR A 176 3.68 9.49 -0.06
CA TYR A 176 4.27 10.33 0.99
C TYR A 176 5.52 9.68 1.59
N TYR A 177 5.44 8.41 1.98
CA TYR A 177 6.59 7.71 2.56
C TYR A 177 7.73 7.58 1.55
N ILE A 178 7.45 7.21 0.29
CA ILE A 178 8.48 7.13 -0.76
C ILE A 178 9.22 8.45 -0.94
N ARG A 179 8.51 9.60 -0.98
CA ARG A 179 9.15 10.93 -1.09
C ARG A 179 10.06 11.24 0.10
N LYS A 180 9.72 10.76 1.30
CA LYS A 180 10.49 11.01 2.52
C LYS A 180 11.68 10.05 2.71
N MET A 181 11.74 8.94 1.97
CA MET A 181 12.83 7.98 2.10
C MET A 181 14.16 8.56 1.59
N SER A 182 15.23 8.29 2.33
CA SER A 182 16.59 8.55 1.87
C SER A 182 16.96 7.62 0.72
N TRP A 183 17.95 8.01 -0.09
CA TRP A 183 18.55 7.12 -1.09
C TRP A 183 19.00 5.79 -0.46
N ASN A 184 19.67 5.86 0.69
CA ASN A 184 20.18 4.70 1.42
C ASN A 184 19.08 3.72 1.85
N ASP A 185 17.86 4.19 2.08
CA ASP A 185 16.73 3.32 2.45
C ASP A 185 15.96 2.80 1.24
N LEU A 186 15.92 3.57 0.15
CA LEU A 186 15.34 3.11 -1.11
C LEU A 186 16.12 1.96 -1.74
N ILE A 187 17.46 2.03 -1.77
CA ILE A 187 18.27 0.95 -2.34
C ILE A 187 18.18 -0.37 -1.56
N LYS A 188 17.73 -0.32 -0.30
CA LYS A 188 17.46 -1.53 0.50
C LYS A 188 16.14 -2.19 0.13
N GLN A 189 15.22 -1.49 -0.55
CA GLN A 189 13.95 -2.06 -0.95
C GLN A 189 14.18 -3.23 -1.92
N PRO A 190 13.51 -4.38 -1.75
CA PRO A 190 13.87 -5.62 -2.46
C PRO A 190 13.95 -5.47 -3.98
N LEU A 191 13.01 -4.73 -4.57
CA LEU A 191 12.96 -4.52 -6.02
C LEU A 191 14.14 -3.67 -6.52
N LEU A 192 14.43 -2.54 -5.87
CA LEU A 192 15.55 -1.68 -6.26
C LEU A 192 16.89 -2.34 -5.98
N LYS A 193 17.03 -3.03 -4.84
CA LYS A 193 18.23 -3.80 -4.50
C LYS A 193 18.54 -4.84 -5.58
N LYS A 194 17.53 -5.55 -6.07
CA LYS A 194 17.68 -6.54 -7.14
C LYS A 194 18.12 -5.88 -8.45
N THR A 195 17.49 -4.77 -8.83
CA THR A 195 17.76 -4.07 -10.08
C THR A 195 19.14 -3.41 -10.11
N LEU A 196 19.62 -2.92 -8.96
CA LEU A 196 20.92 -2.26 -8.83
C LEU A 196 22.08 -3.23 -8.51
N LYS A 197 21.81 -4.52 -8.25
CA LYS A 197 22.81 -5.47 -7.71
C LYS A 197 24.11 -5.58 -8.53
N ASN A 198 24.03 -5.43 -9.85
CA ASN A 198 25.16 -5.60 -10.77
C ASN A 198 25.53 -4.30 -11.49
N LEU A 199 25.06 -3.15 -10.99
CA LEU A 199 25.36 -1.86 -11.57
C LEU A 199 26.34 -1.16 -10.65
N GLU A 200 27.46 -0.71 -11.20
CA GLU A 200 28.23 0.33 -10.54
C GLU A 200 27.44 1.63 -10.69
N TYR A 201 27.11 2.24 -9.55
CA TYR A 201 26.34 3.47 -9.53
C TYR A 201 27.01 4.51 -8.66
N GLY A 202 27.27 5.68 -9.27
CA GLY A 202 27.66 6.88 -8.54
C GLY A 202 26.44 7.65 -8.01
N ASP A 203 26.71 8.83 -7.44
CA ASP A 203 25.69 9.74 -6.92
C ASP A 203 24.63 10.15 -7.95
N GLU A 204 24.89 9.97 -9.24
CA GLU A 204 23.98 10.30 -10.33
C GLU A 204 22.67 9.51 -10.29
N ILE A 205 22.70 8.24 -9.86
CA ILE A 205 21.45 7.45 -9.75
C ILE A 205 20.55 8.01 -8.65
N SER A 206 21.11 8.58 -7.58
CA SER A 206 20.31 9.21 -6.53
C SER A 206 19.49 10.39 -7.09
N LYS A 207 20.11 11.23 -7.94
CA LYS A 207 19.46 12.36 -8.62
C LYS A 207 18.38 11.90 -9.59
N ILE A 208 18.61 10.78 -10.28
CA ILE A 208 17.63 10.16 -11.17
C ILE A 208 16.43 9.67 -10.35
N ILE A 209 16.63 8.92 -9.27
CA ILE A 209 15.53 8.47 -8.40
C ILE A 209 14.72 9.64 -7.85
N ASP A 210 15.37 10.70 -7.40
CA ASP A 210 14.68 11.87 -6.85
C ASP A 210 13.74 12.53 -7.88
N LEU A 211 14.10 12.49 -9.17
CA LEU A 211 13.22 12.93 -10.25
C LEU A 211 11.93 12.08 -10.35
N PHE A 212 11.99 10.79 -10.00
CA PHE A 212 10.85 9.86 -10.03
C PHE A 212 10.04 9.85 -8.73
N LYS A 213 10.67 10.09 -7.57
CA LYS A 213 10.03 10.07 -6.24
C LYS A 213 8.77 10.91 -6.17
N GLU A 214 8.81 12.11 -6.75
CA GLU A 214 7.71 13.08 -6.67
C GLU A 214 6.38 12.53 -7.22
N ARG A 215 6.44 11.56 -8.13
CA ARG A 215 5.27 10.99 -8.81
C ARG A 215 5.06 9.51 -8.51
N ALA A 216 5.97 8.88 -7.78
CA ALA A 216 5.89 7.46 -7.47
C ALA A 216 4.76 7.18 -6.49
N GLN A 217 3.89 6.24 -6.85
CA GLN A 217 2.93 5.63 -5.95
C GLN A 217 3.48 4.37 -5.30
N ARG A 218 4.40 3.68 -5.98
CA ARG A 218 5.00 2.42 -5.54
C ARG A 218 6.49 2.39 -5.89
N ILE A 219 7.24 1.49 -5.26
CA ILE A 219 8.67 1.32 -5.58
C ILE A 219 8.89 0.82 -7.01
N SER A 220 7.92 0.10 -7.58
CA SER A 220 7.93 -0.30 -8.99
C SER A 220 7.96 0.88 -9.96
N ASP A 221 7.37 2.03 -9.61
CA ASP A 221 7.43 3.24 -10.44
C ASP A 221 8.86 3.79 -10.52
N LEU A 222 9.59 3.73 -9.41
CA LEU A 222 11.00 4.11 -9.36
C LEU A 222 11.85 3.13 -10.17
N GLU A 223 11.61 1.83 -10.03
CA GLU A 223 12.33 0.79 -10.79
C GLU A 223 12.10 0.94 -12.29
N CYS A 224 10.86 1.24 -12.71
CA CYS A 224 10.54 1.52 -14.11
C CYS A 224 11.35 2.71 -14.64
N GLY A 225 11.39 3.81 -13.87
CA GLY A 225 12.22 4.98 -14.15
C GLY A 225 13.69 4.65 -14.34
N LEU A 226 14.26 3.89 -13.41
CA LEU A 226 15.66 3.46 -13.47
C LEU A 226 15.95 2.59 -14.69
N LYS A 227 15.06 1.65 -15.04
CA LYS A 227 15.29 0.71 -16.15
C LYS A 227 15.53 1.42 -17.48
N TYR A 228 14.76 2.46 -17.81
CA TYR A 228 15.01 3.19 -19.05
C TYR A 228 16.14 4.22 -18.93
N MET A 229 16.49 4.67 -17.73
CA MET A 229 17.65 5.55 -17.53
C MET A 229 18.98 4.79 -17.64
N LEU A 230 19.01 3.53 -17.20
CA LEU A 230 20.23 2.71 -17.10
C LEU A 230 20.42 1.74 -18.27
N ASN A 231 19.38 1.47 -19.07
CA ASN A 231 19.45 0.53 -20.17
C ASN A 231 18.64 1.02 -21.38
N ASN A 232 19.15 0.78 -22.59
CA ASN A 232 18.41 0.99 -23.84
C ASN A 232 17.36 -0.12 -24.11
N ARG A 233 17.22 -1.10 -23.21
CA ARG A 233 16.22 -2.17 -23.23
C ARG A 233 15.08 -1.89 -22.25
N TYR A 234 14.29 -0.86 -22.52
CA TYR A 234 13.02 -0.62 -21.84
C TYR A 234 11.85 -1.09 -22.70
N ILE A 235 10.74 -1.40 -22.03
CA ILE A 235 9.49 -1.82 -22.68
C ILE A 235 8.76 -0.56 -23.14
N ILE A 236 8.38 -0.52 -24.42
CA ILE A 236 7.51 0.50 -24.96
C ILE A 236 6.06 0.04 -24.72
N THR A 237 5.26 0.86 -24.03
CA THR A 237 3.84 0.55 -23.84
C THR A 237 3.05 0.79 -25.11
N LYS A 238 1.87 0.18 -25.23
CA LYS A 238 0.98 0.38 -26.40
C LYS A 238 0.67 1.86 -26.63
N GLU A 239 0.44 2.63 -25.56
CA GLU A 239 0.18 4.07 -25.70
C GLU A 239 1.41 4.84 -26.19
N ALA A 240 2.61 4.45 -25.77
CA ALA A 240 3.85 5.05 -26.26
C ALA A 240 4.10 4.70 -27.73
N GLU A 241 3.84 3.46 -28.14
CA GLU A 241 3.89 3.04 -29.55
C GLU A 241 2.91 3.83 -30.41
N GLU A 242 1.67 4.02 -29.95
CA GLU A 242 0.68 4.84 -30.65
C GLU A 242 1.13 6.29 -30.80
N ILE A 243 1.72 6.89 -29.76
CA ILE A 243 2.28 8.25 -29.83
C ILE A 243 3.40 8.32 -30.87
N ILE A 244 4.31 7.34 -30.88
CA ILE A 244 5.43 7.30 -31.84
C ILE A 244 4.90 7.14 -33.27
N LYS A 245 3.94 6.24 -33.49
CA LYS A 245 3.37 5.92 -34.81
C LYS A 245 2.65 7.11 -35.45
N HIS A 246 1.95 7.91 -34.66
CA HIS A 246 1.22 9.09 -35.15
C HIS A 246 2.04 10.37 -35.11
N ALA A 247 3.32 10.29 -34.76
CA ALA A 247 4.17 11.46 -34.66
C ALA A 247 4.48 12.06 -36.04
N ASN A 248 4.59 13.39 -36.10
CA ASN A 248 5.02 14.07 -37.32
C ASN A 248 6.53 13.84 -37.54
N ILE A 249 6.87 12.82 -38.32
CA ILE A 249 8.25 12.42 -38.57
C ILE A 249 9.06 13.57 -39.16
N LYS A 250 8.53 14.34 -40.13
CA LYS A 250 9.25 15.47 -40.75
C LYS A 250 9.63 16.53 -39.72
N LEU A 251 8.70 16.88 -38.83
CA LEU A 251 8.97 17.78 -37.71
C LEU A 251 10.05 17.21 -36.79
N LEU A 252 9.94 15.94 -36.39
CA LEU A 252 10.90 15.32 -35.47
C LEU A 252 12.29 15.17 -36.07
N LYS A 253 12.44 14.88 -37.37
CA LYS A 253 13.75 14.87 -38.04
C LYS A 253 14.43 16.25 -37.95
N ASN A 254 13.65 17.33 -38.10
CA ASN A 254 14.16 18.69 -37.95
C ASN A 254 14.56 18.98 -36.49
N VAL A 255 13.69 18.65 -35.53
CA VAL A 255 13.98 18.81 -34.10
C VAL A 255 15.24 18.05 -33.69
N VAL A 256 15.43 16.81 -34.15
CA VAL A 256 16.63 16.02 -33.81
C VAL A 256 17.90 16.73 -34.28
N LYS A 257 17.93 17.29 -35.48
CA LYS A 257 19.08 18.08 -35.98
C LYS A 257 19.33 19.33 -35.14
N GLU A 258 18.27 20.03 -34.74
CA GLU A 258 18.38 21.22 -33.90
C GLU A 258 18.91 20.88 -32.49
N LEU A 259 18.49 19.74 -31.93
CA LEU A 259 19.01 19.23 -30.66
C LEU A 259 20.49 18.82 -30.77
N GLU A 260 20.92 18.26 -31.90
CA GLU A 260 22.35 17.97 -32.15
C GLU A 260 23.23 19.22 -32.14
N ASN A 261 22.68 20.43 -32.31
CA ASN A 261 23.47 21.66 -32.29
C ASN A 261 23.56 22.34 -30.91
N ILE A 262 23.01 21.73 -29.86
CA ILE A 262 23.13 22.25 -28.50
C ILE A 262 24.56 22.02 -27.99
N ASN A 263 25.23 23.11 -27.61
CA ASN A 263 26.59 23.08 -27.07
C ASN A 263 26.61 22.62 -25.61
N ASN A 264 25.75 23.19 -24.77
CA ASN A 264 25.69 22.87 -23.35
C ASN A 264 24.43 22.04 -23.04
N TRP A 265 24.63 20.74 -22.78
CA TRP A 265 23.55 19.76 -22.68
C TRP A 265 22.84 19.80 -21.33
N VAL A 266 22.15 20.90 -21.05
CA VAL A 266 21.40 21.13 -19.80
C VAL A 266 19.91 21.33 -20.09
N SER A 267 19.04 20.94 -19.14
CA SER A 267 17.58 20.93 -19.33
C SER A 267 16.98 22.27 -19.73
N GLU A 268 17.54 23.39 -19.27
CA GLU A 268 17.08 24.73 -19.64
C GLU A 268 17.30 25.01 -21.14
N GLU A 269 18.51 24.78 -21.64
CA GLU A 269 18.86 24.97 -23.05
C GLU A 269 18.07 24.02 -23.95
N ILE A 270 17.92 22.76 -23.54
CA ILE A 270 17.11 21.76 -24.25
C ILE A 270 15.64 22.21 -24.33
N SER A 271 15.08 22.74 -23.22
CA SER A 271 13.72 23.27 -23.19
C SER A 271 13.56 24.47 -24.13
N ASN A 272 14.51 25.40 -24.10
CA ASN A 272 14.50 26.58 -24.95
C ASN A 272 14.59 26.22 -26.43
N LYS A 273 15.44 25.24 -26.78
CA LYS A 273 15.55 24.74 -28.16
C LYS A 273 14.27 24.07 -28.64
N ILE A 274 13.63 23.24 -27.81
CA ILE A 274 12.32 22.64 -28.16
C ILE A 274 11.24 23.70 -28.35
N LYS A 275 11.21 24.75 -27.52
CA LYS A 275 10.29 25.90 -27.67
C LYS A 275 10.56 26.66 -28.97
N GLU A 276 11.83 26.87 -29.33
CA GLU A 276 12.25 27.48 -30.59
C GLU A 276 11.76 26.65 -31.79
N CYS A 277 12.02 25.33 -31.79
CA CYS A 277 11.57 24.43 -32.85
C CYS A 277 10.04 24.44 -33.00
N SER A 278 9.29 24.48 -31.89
CA SER A 278 7.83 24.59 -31.88
C SER A 278 7.37 25.87 -32.60
N ARG A 279 8.00 27.03 -32.32
CA ARG A 279 7.70 28.29 -33.01
C ARG A 279 8.04 28.24 -34.50
N ASN A 280 9.26 27.80 -34.84
CA ASN A 280 9.74 27.78 -36.23
C ASN A 280 8.92 26.85 -37.13
N ASN A 281 8.40 25.75 -36.58
CA ASN A 281 7.62 24.77 -37.33
C ASN A 281 6.10 24.94 -37.15
N LYS A 282 5.63 26.00 -36.46
CA LYS A 282 4.21 26.26 -36.16
C LYS A 282 3.49 25.04 -35.54
N SER A 283 4.17 24.31 -34.67
CA SER A 283 3.64 23.13 -33.97
C SER A 283 3.52 23.39 -32.47
N LYS A 284 2.73 22.57 -31.75
CA LYS A 284 2.68 22.67 -30.29
C LYS A 284 3.90 21.98 -29.68
N ILE A 285 4.34 22.46 -28.52
CA ILE A 285 5.41 21.79 -27.74
C ILE A 285 5.05 20.33 -27.47
N TYR A 286 3.77 20.04 -27.21
CA TYR A 286 3.28 18.68 -26.99
C TYR A 286 3.57 17.75 -28.19
N ASP A 287 3.43 18.24 -29.42
CA ASP A 287 3.64 17.47 -30.66
C ASP A 287 5.11 17.07 -30.85
N ILE A 288 6.03 17.73 -30.13
CA ILE A 288 7.46 17.43 -30.12
C ILE A 288 7.81 16.60 -28.87
N ALA A 289 7.41 17.08 -27.70
CA ALA A 289 7.83 16.53 -26.41
C ALA A 289 7.19 15.17 -26.11
N ALA A 290 5.95 14.90 -26.56
CA ALA A 290 5.30 13.63 -26.31
C ALA A 290 5.94 12.47 -27.12
N PRO A 291 6.20 12.60 -28.43
CA PRO A 291 6.96 11.59 -29.18
C PRO A 291 8.38 11.40 -28.65
N ILE A 292 9.11 12.48 -28.34
CA ILE A 292 10.45 12.38 -27.73
C ILE A 292 10.39 11.63 -26.39
N ARG A 293 9.39 11.89 -25.55
CA ARG A 293 9.22 11.14 -24.31
C ARG A 293 8.98 9.67 -24.58
N ALA A 294 7.98 9.36 -25.41
CA ALA A 294 7.61 7.99 -25.72
C ALA A 294 8.79 7.20 -26.30
N SER A 295 9.57 7.82 -27.19
CA SER A 295 10.76 7.19 -27.77
C SER A 295 11.87 6.99 -26.75
N LEU A 296 12.08 7.89 -25.78
CA LEU A 296 13.16 7.78 -24.80
C LEU A 296 12.84 6.89 -23.60
N THR A 297 11.59 6.90 -23.13
CA THR A 297 11.19 6.22 -21.89
C THR A 297 10.35 4.98 -22.13
N GLY A 298 9.78 4.84 -23.33
CA GLY A 298 8.77 3.82 -23.62
C GLY A 298 7.43 4.06 -22.95
N GLN A 299 7.23 5.24 -22.35
CA GLN A 299 6.05 5.56 -21.55
C GLN A 299 5.34 6.81 -22.08
N LYS A 300 4.00 6.83 -21.96
CA LYS A 300 3.18 8.03 -22.25
C LYS A 300 3.49 9.19 -21.31
N TYR A 301 3.78 8.88 -20.05
CA TYR A 301 4.06 9.86 -19.01
C TYR A 301 5.44 9.63 -18.39
N SER A 302 6.08 10.72 -18.01
CA SER A 302 7.37 10.73 -17.33
C SER A 302 7.43 11.95 -16.43
N PRO A 303 8.37 12.01 -15.48
CA PRO A 303 8.82 13.28 -14.89
C PRO A 303 9.28 14.30 -15.94
N ASN A 304 9.83 15.44 -15.51
CA ASN A 304 10.29 16.48 -16.42
C ASN A 304 11.20 15.91 -17.53
N ILE A 305 10.69 15.90 -18.77
CA ILE A 305 11.37 15.29 -19.91
C ILE A 305 12.70 15.98 -20.23
N PHE A 306 12.82 17.28 -19.96
CA PHE A 306 14.07 18.01 -20.18
C PHE A 306 15.16 17.59 -19.20
N LYS A 307 14.79 17.26 -17.96
CA LYS A 307 15.72 16.67 -16.98
C LYS A 307 16.11 15.24 -17.33
N ILE A 308 15.18 14.46 -17.88
CA ILE A 308 15.49 13.12 -18.42
C ILE A 308 16.47 13.22 -19.58
N LEU A 309 16.26 14.15 -20.52
CA LEU A 309 17.17 14.41 -21.64
C LEU A 309 18.57 14.80 -21.15
N GLU A 310 18.66 15.69 -20.16
CA GLU A 310 19.91 16.09 -19.51
C GLU A 310 20.63 14.87 -18.91
N TYR A 311 19.94 14.07 -18.08
CA TYR A 311 20.54 12.92 -17.39
C TYR A 311 20.89 11.74 -18.28
N LEU A 312 20.14 11.47 -19.36
CA LEU A 312 20.51 10.44 -20.33
C LEU A 312 21.78 10.84 -21.10
N GLY A 313 22.04 12.14 -21.22
CA GLY A 313 23.14 12.67 -22.00
C GLY A 313 22.87 12.64 -23.50
N ARG A 314 23.56 13.53 -24.21
CA ARG A 314 23.34 13.79 -25.64
C ARG A 314 23.47 12.53 -26.50
N SER A 315 24.52 11.73 -26.28
CA SER A 315 24.82 10.55 -27.10
C SER A 315 23.70 9.51 -27.05
N GLU A 316 23.20 9.19 -25.86
CA GLU A 316 22.14 8.20 -25.67
C GLU A 316 20.80 8.71 -26.23
N VAL A 317 20.47 9.98 -25.96
CA VAL A 317 19.27 10.62 -26.52
C VAL A 317 19.28 10.54 -28.05
N MET A 318 20.40 10.91 -28.68
CA MET A 318 20.50 10.85 -30.14
C MET A 318 20.39 9.44 -30.68
N CYS A 319 21.00 8.45 -30.02
CA CYS A 319 20.89 7.04 -30.40
C CYS A 319 19.42 6.59 -30.40
N ARG A 320 18.67 6.88 -29.33
CA ARG A 320 17.25 6.52 -29.21
C ARG A 320 16.37 7.24 -30.22
N LEU A 321 16.53 8.55 -30.38
CA LEU A 321 15.74 9.34 -31.33
C LEU A 321 15.99 8.91 -32.78
N LYS A 322 17.25 8.60 -33.14
CA LYS A 322 17.60 8.06 -34.47
C LYS A 322 16.89 6.73 -34.73
N LYS A 323 16.94 5.81 -33.77
CA LYS A 323 16.24 4.52 -33.87
C LYS A 323 14.72 4.64 -33.95
N SER A 324 14.12 5.68 -33.36
CA SER A 324 12.66 5.84 -33.36
C SER A 324 12.12 6.60 -34.56
N PHE A 325 12.88 7.54 -35.14
CA PHE A 325 12.36 8.47 -36.14
C PHE A 325 13.19 8.57 -37.43
N LEU A 326 14.41 8.03 -37.45
CA LEU A 326 15.35 8.21 -38.56
C LEU A 326 15.71 6.91 -39.29
N THR A 327 15.35 5.75 -38.74
CA THR A 327 15.31 4.44 -39.42
C THR A 327 13.92 4.20 -40.00
#